data_AF-A0A223HVQ4-F1
#
_entry.id   AF-A0A223HVQ4-F1
#
_cell.length_a   1.000
_cell.length_b   1.000
_cell.length_c   1.000
_cell.angle_alpha   90.00
_cell.angle_beta   90.00
_cell.angle_gamma   90.00
#
_symmetry.space_group_name_H-M   'P 1'
#
loop_
_entity.id
_entity.type
_entity.pdbx_description
1 polymer ?
#
loop_
_entity_poly.entity_id
_entity_poly.type
_entity_poly.pdbx_seq_one_letter_code
_entity_poly.pdbx_strand_id
1 'polypeptide(L)' 'MFNFNDKIVFDDKKYDVLTVGEMLVDMISTDYSDDFECDTYKKYFGGSPANIAINSKMLGINSIIVSSVGNDGLGKFL' A
#
# COMPACT_ATOMS: atom_id res chain seq x y z
N MET A 1 -2.84 25.20 9.94
CA MET A 1 -1.60 24.41 9.90
C MET A 1 -1.60 23.55 11.13
N PHE A 2 -1.43 22.22 11.01
CA PHE A 2 -1.41 21.31 12.15
C PHE A 2 -0.08 21.43 12.89
N ASN A 3 -0.12 21.45 14.22
CA ASN A 3 1.07 21.34 15.06
C ASN A 3 1.43 19.86 15.25
N PHE A 4 2.71 19.58 15.49
CA PHE A 4 3.19 18.21 15.67
C PHE A 4 2.46 17.42 16.77
N ASN A 5 2.01 18.12 17.83
CA ASN A 5 1.31 17.50 18.95
C ASN A 5 -0.22 17.43 18.76
N ASP A 6 -0.74 17.94 17.65
CA ASP A 6 -2.17 17.89 17.37
C ASP A 6 -2.56 16.45 17.02
N LYS A 7 -3.51 15.88 17.77
CA LYS A 7 -4.06 14.56 17.47
C LYS A 7 -5.19 14.70 16.47
N ILE A 8 -5.17 13.85 15.43
CA ILE A 8 -6.34 13.64 14.59
C ILE A 8 -7.32 12.78 15.40
N VAL A 9 -8.51 13.32 15.68
CA VAL A 9 -9.60 12.60 16.34
C VAL A 9 -10.53 12.06 15.27
N PHE A 10 -10.79 10.76 15.30
CA PHE A 10 -11.77 10.13 14.43
C PHE A 10 -13.14 10.06 15.12
N ASP A 11 -14.19 10.30 14.36
CA ASP A 11 -15.58 10.09 14.81
C ASP A 11 -15.87 8.58 14.98
N ASP A 12 -16.94 8.23 15.68
CA ASP A 12 -17.43 6.85 15.76
C ASP A 12 -17.99 6.38 14.41
N LYS A 13 -17.10 5.92 13.53
CA LYS A 13 -17.39 5.43 12.18
C LYS A 13 -16.75 4.08 11.97
N LYS A 14 -17.30 3.31 11.02
CA LYS A 14 -16.75 2.00 10.65
C LYS A 14 -15.36 2.08 10.04
N TYR A 15 -15.00 3.17 9.35
CA TYR A 15 -13.68 3.36 8.75
C TYR A 15 -13.24 4.82 8.94
N ASP A 16 -11.98 4.98 9.34
CA ASP A 16 -11.33 6.26 9.60
C ASP A 16 -10.73 6.88 8.34
N VAL A 17 -10.21 6.01 7.45
CA VAL A 17 -9.53 6.40 6.21
C VAL A 17 -10.00 5.49 5.08
N LEU A 18 -10.45 6.10 3.99
CA LEU A 18 -10.68 5.42 2.71
C LEU A 18 -9.60 5.87 1.73
N THR A 19 -8.85 4.93 1.18
CA THR A 19 -7.98 5.18 0.03
C THR A 19 -8.63 4.60 -1.22
N VAL A 20 -8.45 5.28 -2.35
CA VAL A 20 -8.98 4.82 -3.64
C VAL A 20 -7.89 4.96 -4.68
N GLY A 21 -7.65 3.91 -5.44
CA GLY A 21 -6.73 3.94 -6.57
C GLY A 21 -6.05 2.61 -6.79
N GLU A 22 -4.97 2.63 -7.55
CA GLU A 22 -4.31 1.45 -8.08
C GLU A 22 -3.50 0.70 -7.01
N MET A 23 -3.53 -0.63 -7.10
CA MET A 23 -2.63 -1.54 -6.41
C MET A 23 -1.63 -2.10 -7.41
N LEU A 24 -0.35 -2.12 -7.03
CA LEU A 24 0.74 -2.54 -7.90
C LEU A 24 1.49 -3.73 -7.30
N VAL A 25 2.11 -4.53 -8.16
CA VAL A 25 3.10 -5.53 -7.75
C VAL A 25 4.48 -4.99 -8.08
N ASP A 26 5.25 -4.67 -7.06
CA ASP A 26 6.61 -4.20 -7.22
C ASP A 26 7.53 -5.42 -7.40
N MET A 27 8.18 -5.51 -8.55
CA MET A 27 9.16 -6.55 -8.86
C MET A 27 10.54 -6.02 -8.51
N ILE A 28 11.05 -6.41 -7.34
CA ILE A 28 12.34 -5.95 -6.84
C ILE A 28 13.38 -7.04 -7.08
N SER A 29 14.50 -6.66 -7.71
CA SER A 29 15.66 -7.54 -7.94
C SER A 29 16.13 -8.17 -6.63
N THR A 30 16.49 -9.45 -6.66
CA THR A 30 17.14 -10.09 -5.51
C THR A 30 18.62 -9.73 -5.41
N ASP A 31 19.20 -9.21 -6.49
CA ASP A 31 20.60 -8.83 -6.58
C ASP A 31 20.75 -7.31 -6.46
N TYR A 32 21.81 -6.87 -5.78
CA TYR A 32 22.21 -5.46 -5.73
C TYR A 32 23.10 -5.17 -6.94
N SER A 33 22.54 -4.47 -7.91
CA SER A 33 23.23 -4.04 -9.12
C SER A 33 22.64 -2.73 -9.61
N ASP A 34 23.49 -1.83 -10.09
CA ASP A 34 23.06 -0.62 -10.80
C ASP A 34 22.73 -0.92 -12.27
N ASP A 35 23.24 -2.04 -12.79
CA ASP A 35 22.94 -2.57 -14.11
C ASP A 35 21.74 -3.54 -14.04
N PHE A 36 20.84 -3.49 -15.04
CA PHE A 36 19.65 -4.34 -15.14
C PHE A 36 19.98 -5.78 -15.59
N GLU A 37 20.98 -6.41 -15.00
CA GLU A 37 21.45 -7.77 -15.35
C GLU A 37 20.82 -8.90 -14.52
N CYS A 38 19.97 -8.57 -13.54
CA CYS A 38 19.33 -9.57 -12.69
C CYS A 38 18.19 -10.30 -13.41
N ASP A 39 18.21 -11.64 -13.36
CA ASP A 39 17.14 -12.49 -13.90
C ASP A 39 16.07 -12.86 -12.85
N THR A 40 16.30 -12.56 -11.57
CA THR A 40 15.44 -12.99 -10.46
C THR A 40 14.81 -11.81 -9.73
N TYR A 41 13.49 -11.77 -9.73
CA TYR A 41 12.71 -10.74 -9.05
C TYR A 41 11.80 -11.35 -8.00
N LYS A 42 11.72 -10.68 -6.85
CA LYS A 42 10.72 -10.99 -5.84
C LYS A 42 9.57 -10.01 -5.95
N LYS A 43 8.35 -10.55 -5.89
CA LYS A 43 7.10 -9.80 -5.85
C LYS A 43 6.89 -9.18 -4.48
N TYR A 44 6.56 -7.90 -4.47
CA TYR A 44 6.12 -7.15 -3.31
C TYR A 44 4.79 -6.47 -3.63
N PHE A 45 3.98 -6.27 -2.61
CA PHE A 45 2.82 -5.39 -2.71
C PHE A 45 3.28 -3.93 -2.82
N GLY A 46 2.60 -3.15 -3.64
CA GLY A 46 2.87 -1.74 -3.87
C GLY A 46 1.62 -0.93 -4.25
N GLY A 47 1.84 0.30 -4.70
CA GLY A 47 0.80 1.28 -4.99
C GLY A 47 0.58 2.26 -3.82
N SER A 48 0.61 3.55 -4.11
CA SER A 48 0.52 4.60 -3.08
C SER A 48 -0.76 4.54 -2.22
N PRO A 49 -1.98 4.40 -2.79
CA PRO A 49 -3.21 4.28 -2.00
C PRO A 49 -3.17 3.06 -1.06
N ALA A 50 -2.55 1.99 -1.54
CA ALA A 50 -2.46 0.71 -0.87
C ALA A 50 -1.46 0.76 0.29
N ASN A 51 -0.30 1.38 0.07
CA ASN A 51 0.70 1.67 1.10
C ASN A 51 0.17 2.61 2.20
N ILE A 52 -0.61 3.63 1.84
CA ILE A 52 -1.25 4.51 2.84
C ILE A 52 -2.23 3.69 3.69
N ALA A 53 -3.11 2.89 3.08
CA ALA A 53 -4.07 2.07 3.82
C ALA A 53 -3.37 1.11 4.79
N ILE A 54 -2.36 0.35 4.35
CA ILE A 54 -1.67 -0.63 5.21
C ILE A 54 -0.92 0.07 6.35
N ASN A 55 -0.13 1.11 6.05
CA ASN A 55 0.65 1.79 7.08
C ASN A 55 -0.25 2.48 8.11
N SER A 56 -1.36 3.11 7.68
CA SER A 56 -2.38 3.62 8.60
C SER A 56 -2.95 2.51 9.49
N LYS A 57 -3.23 1.33 8.91
CA LYS A 57 -3.73 0.17 9.67
C LYS A 57 -2.74 -0.29 10.73
N MET A 58 -1.45 -0.35 10.39
CA MET A 58 -0.37 -0.72 11.32
C MET A 58 -0.21 0.27 12.48
N LEU A 59 -0.58 1.53 12.29
CA LEU A 59 -0.59 2.57 13.32
C LEU A 59 -1.88 2.58 14.16
N GLY A 60 -2.81 1.64 13.93
CA GLY A 60 -4.06 1.50 14.69
C GLY A 60 -5.25 2.27 14.11
N ILE A 61 -5.10 2.92 12.96
CA ILE A 61 -6.18 3.61 12.25
C ILE A 61 -7.02 2.58 11.49
N ASN A 62 -8.34 2.67 11.52
CA ASN A 62 -9.20 1.75 10.80
C ASN A 62 -9.37 2.15 9.33
N SER A 63 -8.35 1.86 8.52
CA SER A 63 -8.32 2.15 7.09
C SER A 63 -8.95 1.05 6.22
N ILE A 64 -9.41 1.43 5.03
CA ILE A 64 -9.87 0.56 3.95
C ILE A 64 -9.41 1.12 2.59
N ILE A 65 -9.18 0.23 1.62
CA ILE A 65 -8.87 0.59 0.23
C ILE A 65 -9.97 0.10 -0.72
N VAL A 66 -10.25 0.89 -1.75
CA VAL A 66 -11.01 0.48 -2.94
C VAL A 66 -10.08 0.54 -4.15
N SER A 67 -9.93 -0.61 -4.82
CA SER A 67 -9.10 -0.78 -6.01
C SER A 67 -9.76 -1.76 -6.97
N SER A 68 -9.28 -1.78 -8.20
CA SER A 68 -9.58 -2.83 -9.19
C SER A 68 -8.30 -3.54 -9.54
N VAL A 69 -8.33 -4.87 -9.54
CA VAL A 69 -7.20 -5.73 -9.90
C VAL A 69 -7.60 -6.68 -11.03
N GLY A 70 -6.61 -7.18 -11.77
CA GLY A 70 -6.86 -8.18 -12.82
C GLY A 70 -7.41 -9.49 -12.26
N ASN A 71 -8.23 -10.20 -13.04
CA ASN A 71 -8.65 -11.56 -12.69
C ASN A 71 -7.59 -12.59 -13.11
N ASP A 72 -6.38 -12.44 -12.56
CA ASP A 72 -5.19 -13.20 -12.94
C ASP A 72 -4.32 -13.54 -11.72
N GLY A 73 -3.12 -14.11 -11.95
CA GLY A 73 -2.21 -14.51 -10.89
C GLY A 73 -1.62 -13.36 -10.08
N LEU A 74 -1.50 -12.16 -10.67
CA LEU A 74 -1.01 -10.96 -9.96
C LEU A 74 -2.15 -10.34 -9.15
N GLY A 75 -3.36 -10.28 -9.71
CA GLY A 75 -4.52 -9.81 -8.96
C GLY A 75 -4.94 -10.72 -7.80
N LYS A 76 -4.61 -12.03 -7.84
CA LYS A 76 -4.75 -12.93 -6.69
C LYS A 76 -3.66 -12.77 -5.63
N PHE A 77 -2.49 -12.24 -6.03
CA PHE A 77 -1.39 -11.98 -5.10
C PHE A 77 -1.61 -10.69 -4.31
N LEU A 78 -2.22 -9.69 -4.96
CA LEU A 78 -2.70 -8.44 -4.36
C LEU A 78 -3.92 -8.66 -3.47
#